data_AF-A0A944NCV8-F1
#
_entry.id   AF-A0A944NCV8-F1
#
_cell.length_a   1.000
_cell.length_b   1.000
_cell.length_c   1.000
_cell.angle_alpha   90.00
_cell.angle_beta   90.00
_cell.angle_gamma   90.00
#
_symmetry.space_group_name_H-M   'P 1'
#
loop_
_entity.id
_entity.type
_entity.pdbx_description
1 polymer ?
#
loop_
_entity_poly.entity_id
_entity_poly.type
_entity_poly.pdbx_seq_one_letter_code
_entity_poly.pdbx_strand_id
1 'polypeptide(L)'
;MQSGVKWFVFLVLLLPTTLVGAEITVEELANGACWAGVSRQGELRVVSFNQRSAFNLMEHWQRELIYQVRAELTSLEVDPRAVSYSSYLHCSGMGHALVLNLQDKGRSFCLWGRWDSEQQEMEQIFFGGSVKQDGAPCWGHRLGELIVGFNGESSELISLLEQPSLKPIVIRVVPITKSVVKLILHPDYFLLELEALEEVKQIIGAESVRYGELNNHQWGVGEFMLVK
;
A
#
# COMPACT_ATOMS: atom_id res chain seq x y z
N MET A 1 49.40 65.81 40.05
CA MET A 1 49.02 64.43 40.43
C MET A 1 48.13 63.87 39.32
N GLN A 2 48.73 63.05 38.47
CA GLN A 2 48.04 62.23 37.47
C GLN A 2 47.59 60.94 38.16
N SER A 3 46.35 60.50 37.93
CA SER A 3 46.06 59.11 37.57
C SER A 3 44.59 58.99 37.16
N GLY A 4 44.35 58.82 35.87
CA GLY A 4 43.06 58.38 35.33
C GLY A 4 43.03 56.87 35.25
N VAL A 5 41.92 56.26 35.66
CA VAL A 5 41.62 54.83 35.45
C VAL A 5 40.14 54.78 35.03
N LYS A 6 39.89 54.90 33.72
CA LYS A 6 39.58 53.81 32.78
C LYS A 6 38.29 53.05 33.16
N TRP A 7 37.20 53.56 32.61
CA TRP A 7 35.93 52.85 32.41
C TRP A 7 36.20 51.57 31.61
N PHE A 8 36.08 50.40 32.23
CA PHE A 8 35.96 49.14 31.52
C PHE A 8 34.50 49.01 31.06
N VAL A 9 34.22 49.54 29.87
CA VAL A 9 33.03 49.17 29.11
C VAL A 9 33.21 47.72 28.68
N PHE A 10 32.56 46.81 29.39
CA PHE A 10 32.42 45.42 28.98
C PHE A 10 31.49 45.40 27.76
N LEU A 11 32.06 45.62 26.57
CA LEU A 11 31.39 45.40 25.30
C LEU A 11 31.26 43.89 25.12
N VAL A 12 30.17 43.32 25.65
CA VAL A 12 29.76 41.95 25.36
C VAL A 12 29.44 41.91 23.88
N LEU A 13 30.41 41.43 23.09
CA LEU A 13 30.25 41.02 21.71
C LEU A 13 29.12 39.99 21.65
N LEU A 14 27.91 40.47 21.36
CA LEU A 14 26.82 39.70 20.80
C LEU A 14 27.28 39.23 19.43
N LEU A 15 28.10 38.18 19.40
CA LEU A 15 28.34 37.41 18.19
C LEU A 15 27.00 36.78 17.81
N PRO A 16 26.39 37.13 16.67
CA PRO A 16 25.31 36.33 16.15
C PRO A 16 25.94 34.99 15.78
N THR A 17 25.76 33.98 16.62
CA THR A 17 25.97 32.60 16.21
C THR A 17 24.91 32.33 15.16
N THR A 18 25.27 32.57 13.89
CA THR A 18 24.51 32.09 12.77
C THR A 18 24.55 30.56 12.88
N LEU A 19 23.52 29.99 13.48
CA LEU A 19 23.19 28.59 13.28
C LEU A 19 22.99 28.46 11.78
N VAL A 20 24.02 28.01 11.08
CA VAL A 20 23.92 27.53 9.71
C VAL A 20 23.14 26.22 9.84
N GLY A 21 21.82 26.34 9.91
CA GLY A 21 20.93 25.25 9.56
C GLY A 21 21.30 24.90 8.14
N ALA A 22 21.83 23.69 7.94
CA ALA A 22 22.00 23.17 6.60
C ALA A 22 20.60 23.05 5.99
N GLU A 23 20.21 24.08 5.26
CA GLU A 23 19.03 24.07 4.41
C GLU A 23 19.33 23.01 3.35
N ILE A 24 18.66 21.87 3.46
CA ILE A 24 18.66 20.89 2.38
C ILE A 24 17.80 21.52 1.29
N THR A 25 18.44 22.28 0.41
CA THR A 25 17.81 22.80 -0.79
C THR A 25 17.43 21.58 -1.63
N VAL A 26 16.13 21.30 -1.70
CA VAL A 26 15.60 20.30 -2.64
C VAL A 26 15.67 20.96 -4.02
N GLU A 27 16.82 20.84 -4.68
CA GLU A 27 17.13 21.63 -5.87
C GLU A 27 16.26 21.28 -7.09
N GLU A 28 15.71 20.06 -7.17
CA GLU A 28 14.79 19.67 -8.23
C GLU A 28 13.80 18.58 -7.75
N LEU A 29 12.50 18.89 -7.79
CA LEU A 29 11.43 17.88 -7.76
C LEU A 29 11.36 17.23 -9.14
N ALA A 30 12.37 16.44 -9.48
CA ALA A 30 12.33 15.61 -10.68
C ALA A 30 11.32 14.46 -10.44
N ASN A 31 10.04 14.74 -10.68
CA ASN A 31 8.95 13.79 -10.94
C ASN A 31 8.52 12.82 -9.83
N GLY A 32 8.99 12.95 -8.58
CA GLY A 32 8.56 12.08 -7.47
C GLY A 32 7.26 12.57 -6.81
N ALA A 33 6.30 11.67 -6.60
CA ALA A 33 5.14 11.94 -5.74
C ALA A 33 5.50 12.03 -4.25
N CYS A 34 6.60 11.39 -3.87
CA CYS A 34 7.19 11.42 -2.55
C CYS A 34 8.71 11.36 -2.67
N TRP A 35 9.40 11.62 -1.57
CA TRP A 35 10.81 11.33 -1.38
C TRP A 35 10.97 10.48 -0.11
N ALA A 36 11.87 9.51 -0.14
CA ALA A 36 12.26 8.74 1.03
C ALA A 36 13.78 8.66 1.12
N GLY A 37 14.32 8.91 2.31
CA GLY A 37 15.76 8.87 2.55
C GLY A 37 16.10 8.72 4.02
N VAL A 38 17.28 8.16 4.29
CA VAL A 38 17.76 7.95 5.66
C VAL A 38 18.12 9.31 6.26
N SER A 39 17.50 9.63 7.39
CA SER A 39 17.74 10.84 8.16
C SER A 39 19.13 10.79 8.81
N ARG A 40 19.61 11.93 9.32
CA ARG A 40 20.89 11.98 10.07
C ARG A 40 20.90 11.08 11.32
N GLN A 41 19.72 10.68 11.80
CA GLN A 41 19.54 9.81 12.96
C GLN A 41 19.42 8.33 12.57
N GLY A 42 19.54 7.99 11.28
CA GLY A 42 19.42 6.62 10.78
C GLY A 42 17.98 6.16 10.50
N GLU A 43 16.98 7.02 10.73
CA GLU A 43 15.57 6.72 10.51
C GLU A 43 15.17 6.98 9.06
N LEU A 44 14.29 6.16 8.46
CA LEU A 44 13.79 6.43 7.11
C LEU A 44 12.79 7.59 7.16
N ARG A 45 13.19 8.77 6.68
CA ARG A 45 12.30 9.92 6.56
C ARG A 45 11.56 9.87 5.23
N VAL A 46 10.25 10.03 5.30
CA VAL A 46 9.36 10.09 4.15
C VAL A 46 8.74 11.48 4.05
N VAL A 47 8.75 12.03 2.85
CA VAL A 47 8.13 13.32 2.52
C VAL A 47 7.16 13.10 1.37
N SER A 48 5.89 13.42 1.56
CA SER A 48 4.86 13.36 0.53
C SER A 48 4.48 14.76 0.09
N PHE A 49 4.77 15.08 -1.16
CA PHE A 49 4.53 16.42 -1.69
C PHE A 49 3.04 16.67 -1.91
N ASN A 50 2.29 15.66 -2.35
CA ASN A 50 0.85 15.77 -2.61
C ASN A 50 0.02 15.83 -1.32
N GLN A 51 0.45 15.13 -0.27
CA GLN A 51 -0.23 15.19 1.04
C GLN A 51 0.34 16.29 1.95
N ARG A 52 1.39 16.99 1.52
CA ARG A 52 2.09 18.03 2.30
C ARG A 52 2.50 17.55 3.69
N SER A 53 2.92 16.29 3.79
CA SER A 53 3.28 15.64 5.05
C SER A 53 4.71 15.14 5.02
N ALA A 54 5.34 15.13 6.19
CA ALA A 54 6.66 14.56 6.39
C ALA A 54 6.71 13.86 7.74
N PHE A 55 7.26 12.66 7.76
CA PHE A 55 7.27 11.81 8.94
C PHE A 55 8.45 10.83 8.87
N ASN A 56 8.89 10.32 10.01
CA ASN A 56 9.97 9.32 10.09
C ASN A 56 9.32 7.94 10.22
N LEU A 57 9.54 7.05 9.28
CA LEU A 57 9.01 5.69 9.30
C LEU A 57 9.61 4.89 10.47
N MET A 58 8.76 4.57 11.45
CA MET A 58 9.13 3.82 12.64
C MET A 58 8.74 2.35 12.50
N GLU A 59 9.62 1.43 12.92
CA GLU A 59 9.42 -0.03 12.83
C GLU A 59 8.13 -0.53 13.52
N HIS A 60 7.63 0.20 14.52
CA HIS A 60 6.42 -0.22 15.22
C HIS A 60 5.15 -0.04 14.39
N TRP A 61 5.16 0.80 13.36
CA TRP A 61 3.98 1.05 12.52
C TRP A 61 3.63 -0.13 11.62
N GLN A 62 4.61 -0.93 11.19
CA GLN A 62 4.34 -2.20 10.51
C GLN A 62 3.54 -3.14 11.42
N ARG A 63 3.94 -3.24 12.70
CA ARG A 63 3.24 -4.05 13.71
C ARG A 63 1.84 -3.51 14.00
N GLU A 64 1.71 -2.19 14.05
CA GLU A 64 0.43 -1.51 14.26
C GLU A 64 -0.57 -1.81 13.14
N LEU A 65 -0.14 -1.70 11.87
CA LEU A 65 -0.99 -2.04 10.73
C LEU A 65 -1.46 -3.51 10.80
N ILE A 66 -0.54 -4.44 11.08
CA ILE A 66 -0.91 -5.87 11.23
C ILE A 66 -1.91 -6.05 12.38
N TYR A 67 -1.74 -5.32 13.48
CA TYR A 67 -2.65 -5.36 14.61
C TYR A 67 -4.05 -4.85 14.26
N GLN A 68 -4.17 -3.81 13.42
CA GLN A 68 -5.45 -3.27 12.99
C GLN A 68 -6.30 -4.31 12.22
N VAL A 69 -5.66 -5.21 11.47
CA VAL A 69 -6.35 -6.27 10.69
C VAL A 69 -6.33 -7.65 11.35
N ARG A 70 -6.00 -7.73 12.64
CA ARG A 70 -5.82 -9.01 13.35
C ARG A 70 -7.08 -9.87 13.37
N ALA A 71 -8.26 -9.26 13.40
CA ALA A 71 -9.53 -9.98 13.49
C ALA A 71 -9.84 -10.65 12.15
N GLU A 72 -9.62 -9.93 11.06
CA GLU A 72 -9.73 -10.39 9.68
C GLU A 72 -8.73 -11.53 9.44
N LEU A 73 -7.46 -11.35 9.81
CA LEU A 73 -6.45 -12.42 9.71
C LEU A 73 -6.89 -13.68 10.48
N THR A 74 -7.39 -13.51 11.71
CA THR A 74 -7.87 -14.63 12.54
C THR A 74 -9.07 -15.34 11.90
N SER A 75 -10.02 -14.60 11.32
CA SER A 75 -11.17 -15.19 10.61
C SER A 75 -10.79 -15.98 9.36
N LEU A 76 -9.60 -15.70 8.79
CA LEU A 76 -9.04 -16.38 7.62
C LEU A 76 -8.03 -17.48 8.01
N GLU A 77 -8.01 -17.85 9.29
CA GLU A 77 -7.10 -18.85 9.86
C GLU A 77 -5.62 -18.53 9.66
N VAL A 78 -5.29 -17.23 9.66
CA VAL A 78 -3.92 -16.69 9.64
C VAL A 78 -3.54 -16.24 11.05
N ASP A 79 -2.42 -16.75 11.60
CA ASP A 79 -1.89 -16.25 12.88
C ASP A 79 -1.14 -14.92 12.63
N PRO A 80 -1.64 -13.78 13.12
CA PRO A 80 -1.00 -12.48 12.91
C PRO A 80 0.41 -12.38 13.51
N ARG A 81 0.80 -13.30 14.41
CA ARG A 81 2.15 -13.35 15.00
C ARG A 81 3.12 -14.20 14.20
N ALA A 82 2.61 -15.09 13.35
CA ALA A 82 3.43 -15.99 12.54
C ALA A 82 3.59 -15.49 11.09
N VAL A 83 2.88 -14.43 10.71
CA VAL A 83 2.94 -13.86 9.38
C VAL A 83 4.30 -13.23 9.12
N SER A 84 4.95 -13.65 8.04
CA SER A 84 6.15 -12.98 7.54
C SER A 84 5.73 -11.84 6.61
N TYR A 85 6.55 -10.79 6.50
CA TYR A 85 6.21 -9.69 5.59
C TYR A 85 7.42 -8.97 5.03
N SER A 86 7.23 -8.43 3.82
CA SER A 86 8.11 -7.44 3.20
C SER A 86 7.39 -6.11 3.13
N SER A 87 8.09 -5.02 3.46
CA SER A 87 7.52 -3.67 3.52
C SER A 87 7.99 -2.84 2.33
N TYR A 88 7.08 -2.08 1.72
CA TYR A 88 7.38 -1.16 0.65
C TYR A 88 6.74 0.20 0.92
N LEU A 89 7.41 1.25 0.52
CA LEU A 89 6.78 2.55 0.38
C LEU A 89 6.32 2.70 -1.08
N HIS A 90 5.01 2.80 -1.27
CA HIS A 90 4.41 3.11 -2.57
C HIS A 90 4.21 4.62 -2.68
N CYS A 91 4.69 5.21 -3.77
CA CYS A 91 4.56 6.65 -4.04
C CYS A 91 3.97 6.89 -5.42
N SER A 92 2.83 7.59 -5.43
CA SER A 92 2.03 7.83 -6.64
C SER A 92 1.44 9.24 -6.63
N GLY A 93 0.81 9.66 -7.72
CA GLY A 93 0.10 10.95 -7.77
C GLY A 93 -0.92 11.18 -6.63
N MET A 94 -1.34 10.14 -5.90
CA MET A 94 -2.24 10.25 -4.74
C MET A 94 -1.52 10.43 -3.39
N GLY A 95 -0.18 10.42 -3.37
CA GLY A 95 0.65 10.52 -2.18
C GLY A 95 1.44 9.24 -1.90
N HIS A 96 1.71 8.98 -0.63
CA HIS A 96 2.45 7.79 -0.18
C HIS A 96 1.53 6.79 0.53
N ALA A 97 1.94 5.52 0.52
CA ALA A 97 1.36 4.45 1.33
C ALA A 97 2.46 3.47 1.75
N LEU A 98 2.40 3.00 3.00
CA LEU A 98 3.17 1.85 3.45
C LEU A 98 2.42 0.58 3.02
N VAL A 99 3.09 -0.29 2.29
CA VAL A 99 2.51 -1.51 1.73
C VAL A 99 3.26 -2.71 2.30
N LEU A 100 2.53 -3.55 3.03
CA LEU A 100 3.03 -4.81 3.55
C LEU A 100 2.52 -5.94 2.65
N ASN A 101 3.45 -6.67 2.05
CA ASN A 101 3.16 -7.98 1.48
C ASN A 101 3.35 -9.01 2.57
N LEU A 102 2.24 -9.46 3.15
CA LEU A 102 2.17 -10.46 4.21
C LEU A 102 2.18 -11.87 3.58
N GLN A 103 2.79 -12.86 4.23
CA GLN A 103 2.82 -14.24 3.78
C GLN A 103 2.58 -15.22 4.93
N ASP A 104 1.67 -16.18 4.72
CA ASP A 104 1.35 -17.29 5.64
C ASP A 104 0.98 -18.55 4.85
N LYS A 105 1.66 -19.67 5.12
CA LYS A 105 1.37 -20.99 4.53
C LYS A 105 1.23 -20.98 2.99
N GLY A 106 2.06 -20.19 2.29
CA GLY A 106 2.01 -20.06 0.83
C GLY A 106 0.94 -19.10 0.29
N ARG A 107 0.12 -18.48 1.16
CA ARG A 107 -0.82 -17.41 0.82
C ARG A 107 -0.14 -16.05 0.98
N SER A 108 -0.48 -15.10 0.12
CA SER A 108 0.05 -13.73 0.16
C SER A 108 -1.09 -12.71 0.25
N PHE A 109 -0.88 -11.69 1.07
CA PHE A 109 -1.87 -10.65 1.40
C PHE A 109 -1.24 -9.28 1.31
N CYS A 110 -2.08 -8.28 1.10
CA CYS A 110 -1.65 -6.92 0.81
C CYS A 110 -2.35 -6.00 1.79
N LEU A 111 -1.54 -5.42 2.66
CA LEU A 111 -2.00 -4.48 3.67
C LEU A 111 -1.39 -3.12 3.36
N TRP A 112 -2.25 -2.16 3.11
CA TRP A 112 -1.85 -0.79 2.80
C TRP A 112 -2.22 0.10 3.97
N GLY A 113 -1.27 0.92 4.39
CA GLY A 113 -1.43 1.93 5.41
C GLY A 113 -0.99 3.30 4.93
N ARG A 114 -1.54 4.35 5.54
CA ARG A 114 -1.20 5.75 5.25
C ARG A 114 -0.99 6.50 6.55
N TRP A 115 0.00 7.39 6.56
CA TRP A 115 0.21 8.28 7.70
C TRP A 115 -0.93 9.30 7.79
N ASP A 116 -1.61 9.33 8.93
CA ASP A 116 -2.50 10.42 9.29
C ASP A 116 -1.70 11.45 10.10
N SER A 117 -1.48 12.63 9.53
CA SER A 117 -0.74 13.71 10.20
C SER A 117 -1.51 14.37 11.35
N GLU A 118 -2.84 14.29 11.34
CA GLU A 118 -3.69 14.86 12.39
C GLU A 118 -3.70 13.96 13.63
N GLN A 119 -3.87 12.65 13.43
CA GLN A 119 -3.86 11.66 14.52
C GLN A 119 -2.45 11.21 14.93
N GLN A 120 -1.45 11.47 14.09
CA GLN A 120 -0.08 10.99 14.27
C GLN A 120 0.02 9.46 14.38
N GLU A 121 -0.75 8.75 13.55
CA GLU A 121 -0.77 7.28 13.52
C GLU A 121 -0.80 6.74 12.09
N MET A 122 -0.50 5.44 11.94
CA MET A 122 -0.71 4.74 10.68
C MET A 122 -2.14 4.25 10.58
N GLU A 123 -2.89 4.74 9.59
CA GLU A 123 -4.25 4.28 9.30
C GLU A 123 -4.20 3.16 8.26
N GLN A 124 -4.83 2.02 8.54
CA GLN A 124 -5.09 1.00 7.53
C GLN A 124 -6.08 1.53 6.48
N ILE A 125 -5.69 1.51 5.21
CA ILE A 125 -6.52 1.99 4.10
C ILE A 125 -6.98 0.86 3.17
N PHE A 126 -6.31 -0.30 3.21
CA PHE A 126 -6.75 -1.50 2.49
C PHE A 126 -6.15 -2.78 3.02
N PHE A 127 -6.93 -3.85 2.95
CA PHE A 127 -6.53 -5.22 3.21
C PHE A 127 -7.15 -6.12 2.13
N GLY A 128 -6.34 -6.97 1.52
CA GLY A 128 -6.76 -7.77 0.37
C GLY A 128 -5.83 -8.93 0.05
N GLY A 129 -6.25 -9.76 -0.90
CA GLY A 129 -5.43 -10.85 -1.43
C GLY A 129 -4.33 -10.33 -2.36
N SER A 130 -3.28 -11.14 -2.57
CA SER A 130 -2.22 -10.88 -3.54
C SER A 130 -2.25 -11.91 -4.67
N VAL A 131 -2.01 -11.45 -5.89
CA VAL A 131 -1.79 -12.31 -7.07
C VAL A 131 -0.33 -12.77 -7.17
N LYS A 132 0.59 -12.03 -6.54
CA LYS A 132 2.02 -12.30 -6.60
C LYS A 132 2.45 -13.05 -5.36
N GLN A 133 2.98 -14.25 -5.57
CA GLN A 133 3.80 -14.93 -4.59
C GLN A 133 5.22 -14.33 -4.65
N ASP A 134 5.93 -14.33 -3.52
CA ASP A 134 7.34 -13.94 -3.38
C ASP A 134 7.67 -12.45 -3.34
N GLY A 135 7.68 -11.87 -2.12
CA GLY A 135 8.57 -10.76 -1.74
C GLY A 135 8.63 -9.58 -2.72
N ALA A 136 7.56 -9.37 -3.47
CA ALA A 136 7.41 -8.33 -4.46
C ALA A 136 6.38 -7.33 -3.95
N PRO A 137 6.42 -6.07 -4.41
CA PRO A 137 5.40 -5.11 -4.05
C PRO A 137 4.03 -5.62 -4.46
N CYS A 138 3.07 -5.52 -3.54
CA CYS A 138 1.72 -5.99 -3.78
C CYS A 138 0.76 -4.84 -4.09
N TRP A 139 0.09 -4.93 -5.24
CA TRP A 139 -1.03 -4.07 -5.61
C TRP A 139 -2.34 -4.48 -4.93
N GLY A 140 -2.54 -5.77 -4.74
CA GLY A 140 -3.67 -6.34 -4.02
C GLY A 140 -5.00 -6.32 -4.80
N HIS A 141 -5.92 -7.18 -4.38
CA HIS A 141 -7.33 -7.15 -4.78
C HIS A 141 -8.23 -7.31 -3.55
N ARG A 142 -9.46 -6.78 -3.62
CA ARG A 142 -10.42 -6.93 -2.53
C ARG A 142 -10.75 -8.41 -2.34
N LEU A 143 -10.80 -8.86 -1.08
CA LEU A 143 -11.16 -10.23 -0.76
C LEU A 143 -12.52 -10.60 -1.35
N GLY A 144 -12.59 -11.76 -1.99
CA GLY A 144 -13.81 -12.24 -2.65
C GLY A 144 -14.22 -11.45 -3.89
N GLU A 145 -13.40 -10.50 -4.36
CA GLU A 145 -13.65 -9.78 -5.62
C GLU A 145 -12.56 -10.12 -6.65
N LEU A 146 -12.98 -10.55 -7.82
CA LEU A 146 -12.10 -10.72 -8.98
C LEU A 146 -12.57 -9.87 -10.14
N ILE A 147 -11.64 -9.17 -10.78
CA ILE A 147 -11.90 -8.55 -12.07
C ILE A 147 -11.36 -9.45 -13.16
N VAL A 148 -12.21 -9.79 -14.10
CA VAL A 148 -11.86 -10.67 -15.22
C VAL A 148 -12.22 -10.01 -16.54
N GLY A 149 -11.29 -10.09 -17.48
CA GLY A 149 -11.48 -9.72 -18.87
C GLY A 149 -11.87 -10.93 -19.71
N PHE A 150 -12.64 -10.69 -20.77
CA PHE A 150 -13.07 -11.72 -21.71
C PHE A 150 -13.02 -11.20 -23.14
N ASN A 151 -12.55 -12.04 -24.07
CA ASN A 151 -12.50 -11.73 -25.50
C ASN A 151 -13.89 -11.95 -26.12
N GLY A 152 -14.85 -11.11 -25.77
CA GLY A 152 -16.23 -11.15 -26.23
C GLY A 152 -17.06 -10.07 -25.55
N GLU A 153 -18.39 -10.11 -25.71
CA GLU A 153 -19.28 -9.20 -24.99
C GLU A 153 -19.55 -9.72 -23.57
N SER A 154 -19.59 -8.80 -22.60
CA SER A 154 -19.82 -9.12 -21.19
C SER A 154 -21.18 -9.80 -20.96
N SER A 155 -22.17 -9.54 -21.82
CA SER A 155 -23.48 -10.20 -21.80
C SER A 155 -23.38 -11.71 -22.01
N GLU A 156 -22.52 -12.15 -22.94
CA GLU A 156 -22.25 -13.57 -23.21
C GLU A 156 -21.57 -14.20 -21.98
N LEU A 157 -20.54 -13.55 -21.45
CA LEU A 157 -19.84 -14.03 -20.26
C LEU A 157 -20.78 -14.11 -19.05
N ILE A 158 -21.63 -13.11 -18.82
CA ILE A 158 -22.61 -13.12 -17.72
C ILE A 158 -23.54 -14.33 -17.85
N SER A 159 -24.04 -14.62 -19.06
CA SER A 159 -24.90 -15.78 -19.29
C SER A 159 -24.21 -17.11 -18.97
N LEU A 160 -22.89 -17.20 -19.24
CA LEU A 160 -22.09 -18.36 -18.87
C LEU A 160 -21.85 -18.45 -17.35
N LEU A 161 -21.66 -17.30 -16.69
CA LEU A 161 -21.34 -17.22 -15.28
C LEU A 161 -22.56 -17.36 -14.34
N GLU A 162 -23.78 -17.14 -14.85
CA GLU A 162 -25.03 -17.31 -14.09
C GLU A 162 -25.52 -18.76 -14.03
N GLN A 163 -24.76 -19.71 -14.61
CA GLN A 163 -25.08 -21.14 -14.57
C GLN A 163 -25.17 -21.66 -13.13
N PRO A 164 -26.14 -22.56 -12.81
CA PRO A 164 -26.28 -23.12 -11.46
C PRO A 164 -25.02 -23.81 -10.92
N SER A 165 -24.20 -24.40 -11.80
CA SER A 165 -22.92 -25.04 -11.45
C SER A 165 -21.89 -24.08 -10.86
N LEU A 166 -22.00 -22.78 -11.13
CA LEU A 166 -21.07 -21.77 -10.66
C LEU A 166 -21.53 -21.07 -9.38
N LYS A 167 -22.79 -21.23 -8.96
CA LYS A 167 -23.31 -20.60 -7.74
C LYS A 167 -22.56 -20.94 -6.46
N PRO A 168 -21.96 -22.14 -6.29
CA PRO A 168 -21.10 -22.42 -5.14
C PRO A 168 -19.82 -21.57 -5.10
N ILE A 169 -19.39 -21.04 -6.24
CA ILE A 169 -18.13 -20.29 -6.39
C ILE A 169 -18.40 -18.79 -6.52
N VAL A 170 -19.32 -18.41 -7.42
CA VAL A 170 -19.65 -17.04 -7.79
C VAL A 170 -21.07 -16.72 -7.29
N ILE A 171 -21.15 -15.81 -6.32
CA ILE A 171 -22.42 -15.31 -5.79
C ILE A 171 -23.06 -14.33 -6.77
N ARG A 172 -22.26 -13.46 -7.38
CA ARG A 172 -22.77 -12.38 -8.24
C ARG A 172 -21.75 -11.98 -9.29
N VAL A 173 -22.25 -11.59 -10.47
CA VAL A 173 -21.46 -10.97 -11.53
C VAL A 173 -21.91 -9.52 -11.71
N VAL A 174 -20.95 -8.60 -11.84
CA VAL A 174 -21.21 -7.17 -12.04
C VAL A 174 -20.47 -6.70 -13.30
N PRO A 175 -21.16 -6.27 -14.36
CA PRO A 175 -20.49 -5.71 -15.53
C PRO A 175 -19.77 -4.41 -15.18
N ILE A 176 -18.51 -4.26 -15.63
CA ILE A 176 -17.75 -3.01 -15.52
C ILE A 176 -17.70 -2.32 -16.89
N THR A 177 -17.31 -3.06 -17.92
CA THR A 177 -17.27 -2.60 -19.31
C THR A 177 -17.81 -3.70 -20.23
N LYS A 178 -17.79 -3.46 -21.54
CA LYS A 178 -18.21 -4.44 -22.54
C LYS A 178 -17.41 -5.74 -22.53
N SER A 179 -16.20 -5.75 -21.98
CA SER A 179 -15.31 -6.93 -22.00
C SER A 179 -14.72 -7.24 -20.62
N VAL A 180 -15.17 -6.55 -19.57
CA VAL A 180 -14.66 -6.70 -18.21
C VAL A 180 -15.83 -6.82 -17.24
N VAL A 181 -15.80 -7.85 -16.40
CA VAL A 181 -16.76 -8.07 -15.32
C VAL A 181 -16.04 -8.23 -13.99
N LYS A 182 -16.76 -7.92 -12.92
CA LYS A 182 -16.37 -8.25 -11.55
C LYS A 182 -17.16 -9.47 -11.07
N LEU A 183 -16.44 -10.47 -10.59
CA LEU A 183 -16.99 -11.62 -9.89
C LEU A 183 -16.98 -11.33 -8.39
N ILE A 184 -18.10 -11.60 -7.74
CA ILE A 184 -18.22 -11.65 -6.29
C ILE A 184 -18.27 -13.12 -5.91
N LEU A 185 -17.27 -13.58 -5.17
CA LEU A 185 -17.08 -14.98 -4.83
C LEU A 185 -17.76 -15.35 -3.52
N HIS A 186 -17.98 -16.66 -3.34
CA HIS A 186 -18.39 -17.23 -2.08
C HIS A 186 -17.29 -17.03 -1.01
N PRO A 187 -17.65 -16.78 0.27
CA PRO A 187 -16.67 -16.60 1.35
C PRO A 187 -15.63 -17.73 1.48
N ASP A 188 -16.01 -18.95 1.12
CA ASP A 188 -15.09 -20.11 1.14
C ASP A 188 -13.91 -19.96 0.17
N TYR A 189 -13.99 -19.04 -0.80
CA TYR A 189 -12.94 -18.73 -1.75
C TYR A 189 -12.18 -17.42 -1.42
N PHE A 190 -12.42 -16.81 -0.25
CA PHE A 190 -11.61 -15.67 0.17
C PHE A 190 -10.17 -16.14 0.35
N LEU A 191 -9.22 -15.41 -0.25
CA LEU A 191 -7.79 -15.79 -0.38
C LEU A 191 -7.48 -16.92 -1.35
N LEU A 192 -8.52 -17.52 -1.95
CA LEU A 192 -8.40 -18.55 -2.97
C LEU A 192 -8.96 -18.04 -4.29
N GLU A 193 -8.86 -16.72 -4.53
CA GLU A 193 -9.54 -16.12 -5.67
C GLU A 193 -8.92 -16.57 -6.99
N LEU A 194 -7.62 -16.86 -7.05
CA LEU A 194 -7.02 -17.38 -8.27
C LEU A 194 -7.41 -18.84 -8.53
N GLU A 195 -7.48 -19.66 -7.48
CA GLU A 195 -7.99 -21.01 -7.57
C GLU A 195 -9.46 -21.02 -8.03
N ALA A 196 -10.27 -20.12 -7.47
CA ALA A 196 -11.65 -19.90 -7.91
C ALA A 196 -11.71 -19.55 -9.40
N LEU A 197 -10.82 -18.66 -9.86
CA LEU A 197 -10.77 -18.26 -11.26
C LEU A 197 -10.45 -19.45 -12.19
N GLU A 198 -9.50 -20.30 -11.81
CA GLU A 198 -9.17 -21.49 -12.59
C GLU A 198 -10.34 -22.49 -12.62
N GLU A 199 -11.04 -22.67 -11.50
CA GLU A 199 -12.24 -23.51 -11.44
C GLU A 199 -13.37 -22.95 -12.33
N VAL A 200 -13.61 -21.63 -12.28
CA VAL A 200 -14.58 -20.97 -13.17
C VAL A 200 -14.22 -21.21 -14.63
N LYS A 201 -12.96 -21.00 -15.03
CA LYS A 201 -12.49 -21.22 -16.42
C LYS A 201 -12.75 -22.64 -16.90
N GLN A 202 -12.49 -23.63 -16.04
CA GLN A 202 -12.72 -25.04 -16.35
C GLN A 202 -14.20 -25.33 -16.57
N ILE A 203 -15.07 -24.80 -15.71
CA ILE A 203 -16.53 -25.04 -15.80
C ILE A 203 -17.13 -24.44 -17.06
N ILE A 204 -16.75 -23.21 -17.42
CA ILE A 204 -17.30 -22.53 -18.61
C ILE A 204 -16.55 -22.86 -19.91
N GLY A 205 -15.45 -23.63 -19.83
CA GLY A 205 -14.61 -23.99 -20.97
C GLY A 205 -13.99 -22.78 -21.68
N ALA A 206 -13.76 -21.67 -20.96
CA ALA A 206 -13.30 -20.42 -21.55
C ALA A 206 -11.89 -20.05 -21.10
N GLU A 207 -10.88 -20.59 -21.80
CA GLU A 207 -9.48 -20.16 -21.65
C GLU A 207 -9.28 -18.67 -22.02
N SER A 208 -10.26 -18.06 -22.68
CA SER A 208 -10.26 -16.64 -23.02
C SER A 208 -10.57 -15.71 -21.85
N VAL A 209 -11.05 -16.23 -20.72
CA VAL A 209 -11.20 -15.43 -19.48
C VAL A 209 -9.82 -15.20 -18.88
N ARG A 210 -9.48 -13.95 -18.59
CA ARG A 210 -8.18 -13.58 -18.03
C ARG A 210 -8.38 -12.73 -16.79
N TYR A 211 -7.53 -12.93 -15.78
CA TYR A 211 -7.46 -12.01 -14.66
C TYR A 211 -7.08 -10.61 -15.16
N GLY A 212 -7.86 -9.61 -14.76
CA GLY A 212 -7.55 -8.21 -15.00
C GLY A 212 -6.88 -7.63 -13.76
N GLU A 213 -5.58 -7.35 -13.84
CA GLU A 213 -4.87 -6.68 -12.75
C GLU A 213 -5.51 -5.31 -12.46
N LEU A 214 -5.81 -5.08 -11.19
CA LEU A 214 -6.42 -3.86 -10.67
C LEU A 214 -5.48 -2.65 -10.62
N ASN A 215 -4.27 -2.76 -11.19
CA ASN A 215 -3.16 -1.80 -11.04
C ASN A 215 -3.54 -0.33 -11.28
N ASN A 216 -4.65 -0.05 -11.97
CA ASN A 216 -5.13 1.31 -12.27
C ASN A 216 -6.42 1.74 -11.55
N HIS A 217 -7.12 0.86 -10.83
CA HIS A 217 -8.47 1.16 -10.32
C HIS A 217 -8.52 1.46 -8.82
N GLN A 218 -7.62 0.87 -8.02
CA GLN A 218 -7.57 1.12 -6.58
C GLN A 218 -6.42 2.04 -6.18
N TRP A 219 -5.28 1.91 -6.86
CA TRP A 219 -4.07 2.64 -6.54
C TRP A 219 -3.64 3.43 -7.77
N GLY A 220 -3.16 4.65 -7.54
CA GLY A 220 -2.57 5.45 -8.60
C GLY A 220 -1.28 4.80 -9.05
N VAL A 221 -0.97 4.88 -10.35
CA VAL A 221 0.31 4.42 -10.87
C VAL A 221 1.44 5.11 -10.10
N GLY A 222 2.39 4.31 -9.62
CA GLY A 222 3.43 4.78 -8.72
C GLY A 222 4.60 3.82 -8.65
N GLU A 223 5.61 4.25 -7.90
CA GLU A 223 6.84 3.51 -7.68
C GLU A 223 6.82 2.87 -6.29
N PHE A 224 7.44 1.69 -6.18
CA PHE A 224 7.66 1.03 -4.91
C PHE A 224 9.12 1.07 -4.53
N MET A 225 9.38 1.46 -3.28
CA MET A 225 10.70 1.39 -2.65
C MET A 225 10.67 0.37 -1.53
N LEU A 226 11.57 -0.61 -1.56
CA LEU A 226 11.70 -1.58 -0.47
C LEU A 226 12.13 -0.86 0.82
N VAL A 227 11.37 -1.08 1.89
CA VAL A 227 11.68 -0.63 3.24
C VAL A 227 12.26 -1.83 3.99
N LYS A 228 13.52 -1.71 4.41
CA LYS A 228 14.22 -2.71 5.23
C LYS A 228 14.10 -2.38 6.70
#